data_AF-A0A087XLP9-F1
#
_entry.id   AF-A0A087XLP9-F1
#
_cell.length_a   1.000
_cell.length_b   1.000
_cell.length_c   1.000
_cell.angle_alpha   90.00
_cell.angle_beta   90.00
_cell.angle_gamma   90.00
#
_symmetry.space_group_name_H-M   'P 1'
#
loop_
_entity.id
_entity.type
_entity.pdbx_description
1 polymer ?
#
loop_
_entity_poly.entity_id
_entity_poly.type
_entity_poly.pdbx_seq_one_letter_code
_entity_poly.pdbx_strand_id
1 'polypeptide(L)'
;MGSSSSSFPPGNIYLDVDGKVQKVVFSRHCSPCDIKELLCSSSNLPRNTAIKVLNPEGAMVSIDATMPANSPNFLYKVVPLSTDQPGDREDMFQSVLSQVAEQFTRAFRISELKSEVTNRLAALEKRVEMEGLKVVEIEKCKNDLKKLRDEMTSRGGSRVSCSCKFNFSEDGKKVTPRRDVPTYPKYTLSQETIEALKKPTFDVWHWEHNEMLSCLEFMYHDLGLVKEFNMNPIILKRWLLAIQENYRNNPFHNFRHCFCVSQMMYGMIHLCNLQGKLTLTDLGILMTTAVCHDLDHPGYNNT
;
A
#
# COMPACT_ATOMS: atom_id res chain seq x y z
N MET A 1 25.16 -6.43 -70.33
CA MET A 1 24.16 -7.47 -70.03
C MET A 1 22.80 -6.79 -70.07
N GLY A 2 22.07 -6.96 -71.17
CA GLY A 2 20.71 -6.44 -71.27
C GLY A 2 19.73 -7.31 -70.50
N SER A 3 18.64 -6.73 -70.01
CA SER A 3 17.35 -7.41 -69.98
C SER A 3 16.25 -6.46 -69.48
N SER A 4 15.41 -6.05 -70.44
CA SER A 4 13.96 -6.03 -70.31
C SER A 4 13.38 -5.16 -69.19
N SER A 5 13.25 -3.87 -69.45
CA SER A 5 12.10 -3.09 -68.96
C SER A 5 10.85 -3.77 -69.51
N SER A 6 10.29 -4.71 -68.75
CA SER A 6 9.06 -5.38 -69.14
C SER A 6 7.90 -4.39 -69.04
N SER A 7 7.69 -3.62 -70.11
CA SER A 7 6.53 -2.77 -70.31
C SER A 7 5.31 -3.65 -70.55
N PHE A 8 4.88 -4.36 -69.50
CA PHE A 8 3.59 -5.00 -69.46
C PHE A 8 2.53 -3.91 -69.27
N PRO A 9 1.50 -3.86 -70.11
CA PRO A 9 0.51 -2.80 -70.06
C PRO A 9 -0.24 -2.85 -68.72
N PRO A 10 -0.57 -1.70 -68.11
CA PRO A 10 -1.40 -1.66 -66.91
C PRO A 10 -2.76 -2.30 -67.19
N GLY A 11 -3.36 -2.91 -66.16
CA GLY A 11 -4.71 -3.45 -66.25
C GLY A 11 -5.68 -2.30 -66.53
N ASN A 12 -6.43 -2.39 -67.62
CA ASN A 12 -7.44 -1.40 -68.00
C ASN A 12 -8.80 -2.07 -67.93
N ILE A 13 -9.71 -1.51 -67.13
CA ILE A 13 -11.10 -1.93 -67.08
C ILE A 13 -12.03 -0.73 -67.25
N TYR A 14 -13.25 -1.01 -67.71
CA TYR A 14 -14.32 -0.05 -67.95
C TYR A 14 -15.50 -0.40 -67.06
N LEU A 15 -15.94 0.55 -66.25
CA LEU A 15 -17.06 0.40 -65.33
C LEU A 15 -18.28 1.13 -65.88
N ASP A 16 -19.46 0.59 -65.62
CA ASP A 16 -20.73 1.31 -65.68
C ASP A 16 -20.98 1.96 -64.31
N VAL A 17 -20.90 3.28 -64.27
CA VAL A 17 -21.17 4.10 -63.08
C VAL A 17 -22.32 5.03 -63.42
N ASP A 18 -23.52 4.69 -62.95
CA ASP A 18 -24.74 5.47 -63.17
C ASP A 18 -25.01 5.79 -64.66
N GLY A 19 -24.77 4.81 -65.56
CA GLY A 19 -24.97 4.96 -67.00
C GLY A 19 -23.83 5.69 -67.72
N LYS A 20 -22.72 5.99 -67.03
CA LYS A 20 -21.50 6.57 -67.61
C LYS A 20 -20.37 5.55 -67.63
N VAL A 21 -19.63 5.55 -68.73
CA VAL A 21 -18.42 4.72 -68.89
C VAL A 21 -17.27 5.37 -68.12
N GLN A 22 -16.77 4.69 -67.08
CA GLN A 22 -15.60 5.10 -66.32
C GLN A 22 -14.43 4.15 -66.57
N LYS A 23 -13.31 4.68 -67.07
CA LYS A 23 -12.08 3.90 -67.23
C LYS A 23 -11.30 3.88 -65.91
N VAL A 24 -10.87 2.70 -65.48
CA VAL A 24 -10.01 2.49 -64.32
C VAL A 24 -8.73 1.79 -64.75
N VAL A 25 -7.59 2.30 -64.29
CA VAL A 25 -6.26 1.82 -64.65
C VAL A 25 -5.49 1.50 -63.38
N PHE A 26 -4.96 0.29 -63.26
CA PHE A 26 -4.16 -0.13 -62.12
C PHE A 26 -2.91 -0.91 -62.55
N SER A 27 -1.89 -0.86 -61.68
CA SER A 27 -0.62 -1.56 -61.88
C SER A 27 -0.73 -3.00 -61.41
N ARG A 28 0.07 -3.91 -61.98
CA ARG A 28 0.18 -5.29 -61.48
C ARG A 28 0.70 -5.40 -60.04
N HIS A 29 1.27 -4.32 -59.51
CA HIS A 29 1.81 -4.24 -58.14
C HIS A 29 0.78 -3.75 -57.13
N CYS A 30 -0.43 -3.37 -57.57
CA CYS A 30 -1.51 -3.02 -56.67
C CYS A 30 -1.99 -4.27 -55.92
N SER A 31 -2.11 -4.17 -54.60
CA SER A 31 -2.74 -5.22 -53.81
C SER A 31 -4.24 -5.30 -54.12
N PRO A 32 -4.90 -6.43 -53.83
CA PRO A 32 -6.37 -6.53 -53.92
C PRO A 32 -7.10 -5.41 -53.14
N CYS A 33 -6.52 -4.93 -52.03
CA CYS A 33 -7.05 -3.82 -51.26
C CYS A 33 -6.97 -2.49 -52.03
N ASP A 34 -5.83 -2.20 -52.68
CA ASP A 34 -5.66 -0.97 -53.47
C ASP A 34 -6.63 -0.94 -54.66
N ILE A 35 -6.81 -2.08 -55.33
CA ILE A 35 -7.75 -2.22 -56.45
C ILE A 35 -9.19 -2.05 -55.96
N LYS A 36 -9.54 -2.65 -54.81
CA LYS A 36 -10.86 -2.48 -54.19
C LYS A 36 -11.14 -1.01 -53.84
N GLU A 37 -10.20 -0.31 -53.22
CA GLU A 37 -10.36 1.12 -52.89
C GLU A 37 -10.54 1.98 -54.15
N LEU A 38 -9.80 1.66 -55.21
CA LEU A 38 -9.88 2.35 -56.50
C LEU A 38 -11.26 2.14 -57.15
N LEU A 39 -11.79 0.91 -57.12
CA LEU A 39 -13.13 0.58 -57.61
C LEU A 39 -14.22 1.29 -56.81
N CYS A 40 -14.13 1.29 -55.48
CA CYS A 40 -15.07 2.01 -54.61
C CYS A 40 -15.06 3.51 -54.95
N SER A 41 -13.88 4.12 -55.01
CA SER A 41 -13.73 5.56 -55.30
C SER A 41 -14.23 5.91 -56.70
N SER A 42 -14.02 5.03 -57.68
CA SER A 42 -14.48 5.22 -59.06
C SER A 42 -15.99 5.02 -59.23
N SER A 43 -16.64 4.33 -58.30
CA SER A 43 -18.08 3.99 -58.34
C SER A 43 -18.91 4.79 -57.33
N ASN A 44 -18.37 5.89 -56.79
CA ASN A 44 -19.00 6.74 -55.77
C ASN A 44 -19.38 5.99 -54.47
N LEU A 45 -18.66 4.92 -54.13
CA LEU A 45 -18.86 4.15 -52.89
C LEU A 45 -17.81 4.54 -51.84
N PRO A 46 -18.16 4.56 -50.54
CA PRO A 46 -17.17 4.71 -49.46
C PRO A 46 -16.06 3.65 -49.58
N ARG A 47 -14.81 4.03 -49.32
CA ARG A 47 -13.62 3.15 -49.52
C ARG A 47 -13.72 1.81 -48.79
N ASN A 48 -14.40 1.77 -47.64
CA ASN A 48 -14.55 0.57 -46.82
C ASN A 48 -15.81 -0.27 -47.14
N THR A 49 -16.54 0.05 -48.21
CA THR A 49 -17.73 -0.71 -48.61
C THR A 49 -17.32 -2.10 -49.08
N ALA A 50 -18.02 -3.14 -48.60
CA ALA A 50 -17.89 -4.46 -49.19
C ALA A 50 -18.52 -4.44 -50.58
N ILE A 51 -17.81 -4.89 -51.62
CA ILE A 51 -18.26 -4.80 -53.01
C ILE A 51 -18.13 -6.14 -53.72
N LYS A 52 -18.94 -6.34 -54.76
CA LYS A 52 -18.77 -7.37 -55.80
C LYS A 52 -18.68 -6.69 -57.16
N VAL A 53 -17.88 -7.24 -58.06
CA VAL A 53 -17.79 -6.80 -59.46
C VAL A 53 -18.47 -7.85 -60.32
N LEU A 54 -19.40 -7.40 -61.17
CA LEU A 54 -20.16 -8.25 -62.08
C LEU A 54 -19.85 -7.90 -63.53
N ASN A 55 -19.76 -8.92 -64.39
CA ASN A 55 -19.72 -8.72 -65.84
C ASN A 55 -21.15 -8.51 -66.41
N PRO A 56 -21.31 -8.15 -67.70
CA PRO A 56 -22.63 -7.99 -68.32
C PRO A 56 -23.53 -9.23 -68.24
N GLU A 57 -22.93 -10.43 -68.18
CA GLU A 57 -23.63 -11.71 -68.04
C GLU A 57 -24.03 -12.03 -66.58
N GLY A 58 -23.70 -11.16 -65.61
CA GLY A 58 -24.02 -11.33 -64.20
C GLY A 58 -23.07 -12.24 -63.40
N ALA A 59 -21.96 -12.68 -63.98
CA ALA A 59 -20.93 -13.46 -63.31
C ALA A 59 -19.99 -12.58 -62.47
N MET A 60 -19.54 -13.11 -61.33
CA MET A 60 -18.60 -12.43 -60.44
C MET A 60 -17.18 -12.43 -61.03
N VAL A 61 -16.54 -11.27 -61.01
CA VAL A 61 -15.16 -11.06 -61.47
C VAL A 61 -14.24 -10.90 -60.25
N SER A 62 -13.07 -11.55 -60.27
CA SER A 62 -12.09 -11.45 -59.19
C SER A 62 -11.49 -10.04 -59.09
N ILE A 63 -11.29 -9.56 -57.85
CA ILE A 63 -10.73 -8.22 -57.58
C ILE A 63 -9.26 -8.38 -57.18
N ASP A 64 -8.41 -8.49 -58.18
CA ASP A 64 -6.96 -8.62 -58.01
C ASP A 64 -6.22 -8.15 -59.27
N ALA A 65 -4.89 -8.11 -59.22
CA ALA A 65 -4.03 -7.62 -60.30
C ALA A 65 -4.16 -8.43 -61.61
N THR A 66 -4.76 -9.61 -61.57
CA THR A 66 -5.00 -10.50 -62.73
C THR A 66 -6.43 -10.44 -63.26
N MET A 67 -7.26 -9.52 -62.74
CA MET A 67 -8.63 -9.31 -63.22
C MET A 67 -8.70 -9.19 -64.75
N PRO A 68 -9.62 -9.89 -65.44
CA PRO A 68 -9.74 -9.83 -66.89
C PRO A 68 -10.04 -8.41 -67.39
N ALA A 69 -9.28 -7.95 -68.38
CA ALA A 69 -9.56 -6.70 -69.08
C ALA A 69 -10.87 -6.81 -69.88
N ASN A 70 -11.65 -5.73 -69.89
CA ASN A 70 -12.88 -5.62 -70.67
C ASN A 70 -12.78 -4.47 -71.71
N SER A 71 -13.91 -4.12 -72.33
CA SER A 71 -13.94 -3.09 -73.37
C SER A 71 -15.06 -2.07 -73.10
N PRO A 72 -15.04 -0.89 -73.76
CA PRO A 72 -16.11 0.10 -73.62
C PRO A 72 -17.51 -0.41 -73.97
N ASN A 73 -17.61 -1.52 -74.70
CA ASN A 73 -18.88 -2.15 -75.09
C ASN A 73 -19.36 -3.22 -74.08
N PHE A 74 -18.48 -3.65 -73.16
CA PHE A 74 -18.74 -4.72 -72.18
C PHE A 74 -18.31 -4.25 -70.80
N LEU A 75 -19.14 -3.43 -70.17
CA LEU A 75 -18.82 -2.74 -68.91
C LEU A 75 -19.02 -3.65 -67.70
N TYR A 76 -18.14 -3.51 -66.71
CA TYR A 76 -18.35 -4.14 -65.40
C TYR A 76 -19.18 -3.26 -64.49
N LYS A 77 -19.95 -3.88 -63.59
CA LYS A 77 -20.76 -3.18 -62.59
C LYS A 77 -20.25 -3.47 -61.19
N VAL A 78 -20.00 -2.42 -60.41
CA VAL A 78 -19.62 -2.53 -59.00
C VAL A 78 -20.89 -2.44 -58.15
N VAL A 79 -21.14 -3.47 -57.33
CA VAL A 79 -22.35 -3.57 -56.51
C VAL A 79 -21.95 -3.67 -55.04
N PRO A 80 -22.48 -2.81 -54.14
CA PRO A 80 -22.25 -2.93 -52.72
C PRO A 80 -22.90 -4.22 -52.18
N LEU A 81 -22.16 -4.93 -51.36
CA LEU A 81 -22.66 -6.03 -50.56
C LEU A 81 -23.39 -5.45 -49.35
N SER A 82 -24.71 -5.57 -49.33
CA SER A 82 -25.48 -5.45 -48.10
C SER A 82 -25.08 -6.61 -47.17
N THR A 83 -24.15 -6.35 -46.26
CA THR A 83 -23.94 -7.22 -45.10
C THR A 83 -25.08 -6.96 -44.14
N ASP A 84 -26.13 -7.75 -44.28
CA ASP A 84 -27.10 -7.94 -43.20
C ASP A 84 -26.39 -8.74 -42.08
N GLN A 85 -26.58 -8.29 -40.84
CA GLN A 85 -25.98 -8.71 -39.55
C GLN A 85 -24.68 -8.01 -39.09
N PRO A 86 -24.81 -6.92 -38.31
CA PRO A 86 -23.71 -6.24 -37.61
C PRO A 86 -23.30 -6.86 -36.27
N GLY A 87 -24.14 -7.71 -35.66
CA GLY A 87 -23.97 -8.12 -34.25
C GLY A 87 -22.74 -8.98 -33.95
N ASP A 88 -22.49 -10.03 -34.73
CA ASP A 88 -21.54 -11.08 -34.32
C ASP A 88 -20.05 -10.65 -34.38
N ARG A 89 -19.70 -9.67 -35.23
CA ARG A 89 -18.30 -9.24 -35.35
C ARG A 89 -17.94 -8.20 -34.29
N GLU A 90 -18.79 -7.21 -34.07
CA GLU A 90 -18.54 -6.18 -33.06
C GLU A 90 -18.46 -6.79 -31.66
N ASP A 91 -19.34 -7.75 -31.34
CA ASP A 91 -19.32 -8.44 -30.05
C ASP A 91 -18.03 -9.25 -29.82
N MET A 92 -17.53 -9.93 -30.86
CA MET A 92 -16.27 -10.68 -30.78
C MET A 92 -15.07 -9.74 -30.59
N PHE A 93 -15.01 -8.63 -31.33
CA PHE A 93 -13.94 -7.64 -31.16
C PHE A 93 -14.00 -6.98 -29.79
N GLN A 94 -15.19 -6.65 -29.30
CA GLN A 94 -15.37 -6.01 -27.99
C GLN A 94 -15.01 -6.95 -26.83
N SER A 95 -15.31 -8.25 -26.97
CA SER A 95 -14.91 -9.28 -26.02
C SER A 95 -13.38 -9.42 -25.92
N VAL A 96 -12.68 -9.46 -27.06
CA VAL A 96 -11.21 -9.54 -27.08
C VAL A 96 -10.58 -8.28 -26.47
N LEU A 97 -11.08 -7.09 -26.81
CA LEU A 97 -10.59 -5.83 -26.24
C LEU A 97 -10.78 -5.77 -24.72
N SER A 98 -11.92 -6.25 -24.23
CA SER A 98 -12.22 -6.30 -22.79
C SER A 98 -11.30 -7.26 -22.05
N GLN A 99 -11.05 -8.46 -22.60
CA GLN A 99 -10.11 -9.42 -22.00
C GLN A 99 -8.69 -8.88 -21.95
N VAL A 100 -8.23 -8.23 -23.03
CA VAL A 100 -6.91 -7.61 -23.08
C VAL A 100 -6.80 -6.48 -22.04
N ALA A 101 -7.80 -5.61 -21.93
CA ALA A 101 -7.83 -4.55 -20.93
C ALA A 101 -7.79 -5.09 -19.48
N GLU A 102 -8.49 -6.19 -19.21
CA GLU A 102 -8.47 -6.85 -17.90
C GLU A 102 -7.08 -7.41 -17.57
N GLN A 103 -6.41 -8.05 -18.53
CA GLN A 103 -5.05 -8.57 -18.36
C GLN A 103 -4.04 -7.45 -18.08
N PHE A 104 -4.13 -6.33 -18.80
CA PHE A 104 -3.30 -5.15 -18.51
C PHE A 104 -3.56 -4.61 -17.10
N THR A 105 -4.82 -4.45 -16.70
CA THR A 105 -5.18 -3.96 -15.36
C THR A 105 -4.60 -4.85 -14.25
N ARG A 106 -4.68 -6.18 -14.42
CA ARG A 106 -4.08 -7.14 -13.49
C ARG A 106 -2.55 -7.01 -13.46
N ALA A 107 -1.90 -6.91 -14.62
CA ALA A 107 -0.45 -6.75 -14.71
C ALA A 107 0.04 -5.44 -14.06
N PHE A 108 -0.67 -4.33 -14.25
CA PHE A 108 -0.37 -3.06 -13.60
C PHE A 108 -0.51 -3.15 -12.07
N ARG A 109 -1.60 -3.75 -11.57
CA ARG A 109 -1.77 -4.00 -10.12
C ARG A 109 -0.65 -4.87 -9.54
N ILE A 110 -0.21 -5.90 -10.27
CA ILE A 110 0.91 -6.75 -9.84
C ILE A 110 2.21 -5.95 -9.82
N SER A 111 2.45 -5.09 -10.81
CA SER A 111 3.64 -4.22 -10.86
C SER A 111 3.66 -3.22 -9.69
N GLU A 112 2.52 -2.61 -9.40
CA GLU A 112 2.34 -1.70 -8.26
C GLU A 112 2.57 -2.41 -6.93
N LEU A 113 1.94 -3.58 -6.73
CA LEU A 113 2.15 -4.39 -5.53
C LEU A 113 3.60 -4.84 -5.38
N LYS A 114 4.26 -5.23 -6.48
CA LYS A 114 5.69 -5.55 -6.49
C LYS A 114 6.53 -4.35 -6.05
N SER A 115 6.25 -3.16 -6.60
CA SER A 115 6.95 -1.94 -6.20
C SER A 115 6.76 -1.63 -4.71
N GLU A 116 5.53 -1.75 -4.21
CA GLU A 116 5.24 -1.50 -2.80
C GLU A 116 5.94 -2.50 -1.87
N VAL A 117 5.91 -3.80 -2.19
CA VAL A 117 6.62 -4.83 -1.43
C VAL A 117 8.13 -4.58 -1.44
N THR A 118 8.70 -4.18 -2.58
CA THR A 118 10.13 -3.88 -2.71
C THR A 118 10.52 -2.67 -1.84
N ASN A 119 9.70 -1.62 -1.83
CA ASN A 119 9.91 -0.44 -0.99
C ASN A 119 9.81 -0.77 0.51
N ARG A 120 8.84 -1.60 0.90
CA ARG A 120 8.69 -2.06 2.30
C ARG A 120 9.87 -2.92 2.75
N LEU A 121 10.41 -3.77 1.86
CA LEU A 121 11.58 -4.59 2.14
C LEU A 121 12.83 -3.72 2.36
N ALA A 122 13.10 -2.76 1.47
CA ALA A 122 14.21 -1.83 1.62
C ALA A 122 14.12 -0.99 2.92
N ALA A 123 12.90 -0.59 3.30
CA ALA A 123 12.67 0.13 4.56
C ALA A 123 12.93 -0.76 5.80
N LEU A 124 12.61 -2.06 5.72
CA LEU A 124 12.91 -3.04 6.78
C LEU A 124 14.42 -3.30 6.88
N GLU A 125 15.12 -3.50 5.76
CA GLU A 125 16.58 -3.68 5.72
C GLU A 125 17.29 -2.51 6.41
N LYS A 126 16.93 -1.26 6.07
CA LYS A 126 17.50 -0.07 6.71
C LYS A 126 17.25 -0.02 8.23
N ARG A 127 16.09 -0.49 8.70
CA ARG A 127 15.80 -0.57 10.14
C ARG A 127 16.65 -1.62 10.82
N VAL A 128 16.84 -2.79 10.20
CA VAL A 128 17.69 -3.86 10.72
C VAL A 128 19.14 -3.40 10.80
N GLU A 129 19.64 -2.69 9.79
CA GLU A 129 20.98 -2.08 9.82
C GLU A 129 21.16 -1.10 11.00
N MET A 130 20.19 -0.20 11.21
CA MET A 130 20.24 0.73 12.34
C MET A 130 20.20 0.03 13.70
N GLU A 131 19.38 -1.00 13.86
CA GLU A 131 19.36 -1.80 15.10
C GLU A 131 20.69 -2.55 15.29
N GLY A 132 21.29 -3.05 14.21
CA GLY A 132 22.63 -3.63 14.25
C GLY A 132 23.71 -2.66 14.76
N LEU A 133 23.68 -1.40 14.31
CA LEU A 133 24.59 -0.36 14.80
C LEU A 133 24.40 -0.08 16.30
N LYS A 134 23.15 0.00 16.78
CA LYS A 134 22.87 0.18 18.22
C LYS A 134 23.42 -0.97 19.05
N VAL A 135 23.34 -2.22 18.57
CA VAL A 135 23.91 -3.38 19.26
C VAL A 135 25.42 -3.27 19.38
N VAL A 136 26.11 -2.79 18.33
CA VAL A 136 27.57 -2.55 18.36
C VAL A 136 27.93 -1.48 19.39
N GLU A 137 27.19 -0.38 19.44
CA GLU A 137 27.39 0.69 20.44
C GLU A 137 27.18 0.20 21.87
N ILE A 138 26.15 -0.63 22.08
CA ILE A 138 25.88 -1.26 23.38
C ILE A 138 27.05 -2.17 23.80
N GLU A 139 27.58 -2.98 22.89
CA GLU A 139 28.70 -3.88 23.21
C GLU A 139 30.00 -3.09 23.49
N LYS A 140 30.23 -1.97 22.78
CA LYS A 140 31.32 -1.05 23.09
C LYS A 140 31.18 -0.44 24.48
N CYS A 141 30.00 0.10 24.81
CA CYS A 141 29.71 0.68 26.12
C CYS A 141 29.90 -0.34 27.26
N LYS A 142 29.49 -1.60 27.03
CA LYS A 142 29.68 -2.71 27.96
C LYS A 142 31.17 -3.04 28.17
N ASN A 143 31.98 -3.00 27.12
CA ASN A 143 33.43 -3.19 27.22
C ASN A 143 34.11 -2.04 27.97
N ASP A 144 33.70 -0.79 27.72
CA ASP A 144 34.19 0.38 28.44
C ASP A 144 33.84 0.31 29.94
N LEU A 145 32.61 -0.08 30.27
CA LEU A 145 32.18 -0.32 31.66
C LEU A 145 32.99 -1.44 32.35
N LYS A 146 33.33 -2.51 31.62
CA LYS A 146 34.19 -3.57 32.14
C LYS A 146 35.59 -3.04 32.46
N LYS A 147 36.17 -2.25 31.56
CA LYS A 147 37.48 -1.62 31.75
C LYS A 147 37.50 -0.67 32.95
N LEU A 148 36.50 0.19 33.08
CA LEU A 148 36.37 1.11 34.22
C LEU A 148 36.24 0.37 35.57
N ARG A 149 35.51 -0.75 35.57
CA ARG A 149 35.41 -1.62 36.75
C ARG A 149 36.77 -2.20 37.13
N ASP A 150 37.52 -2.71 36.16
CA ASP A 150 38.83 -3.32 36.37
C ASP A 150 39.87 -2.27 36.87
N GLU A 151 39.78 -1.03 36.36
CA GLU A 151 40.57 0.13 36.83
C GLU A 151 40.21 0.54 38.27
N MET A 152 38.93 0.51 38.67
CA MET A 152 38.55 0.79 40.05
C MET A 152 39.01 -0.30 41.03
N THR A 153 38.98 -1.58 40.63
CA THR A 153 39.50 -2.67 41.48
C THR A 153 41.02 -2.67 41.62
N SER A 154 41.76 -2.14 40.64
CA SER A 154 43.23 -2.03 40.72
C SER A 154 43.73 -0.83 41.52
N ARG A 155 42.89 0.20 41.74
CA ARG A 155 43.22 1.39 42.55
C ARG A 155 42.78 1.33 44.03
N GLY A 156 42.23 0.20 44.47
CA GLY A 156 41.77 -0.04 45.84
C GLY A 156 42.90 -0.19 46.86
N GLY A 157 43.64 0.89 47.14
CA GLY A 157 44.73 0.94 48.13
C GLY A 157 44.87 2.25 48.91
N SER A 158 43.89 3.16 48.86
CA SER A 158 43.92 4.37 49.70
C SER A 158 42.53 4.80 50.15
N ARG A 159 42.27 4.61 51.44
CA ARG A 159 41.05 5.04 52.14
C ARG A 159 41.05 6.55 52.28
N VAL A 160 40.16 7.24 51.58
CA VAL A 160 39.77 8.63 51.92
C VAL A 160 38.51 8.56 52.78
N SER A 161 38.65 9.01 54.02
CA SER A 161 37.60 9.07 55.03
C SER A 161 36.56 10.13 54.66
N CYS A 162 35.33 9.70 54.37
CA CYS A 162 34.15 10.58 54.29
C CYS A 162 33.23 10.28 55.46
N SER A 163 32.81 11.33 56.18
CA SER A 163 32.10 11.25 57.46
C SER A 163 30.57 11.14 57.32
N CYS A 164 30.08 10.32 56.38
CA CYS A 164 28.66 9.95 56.33
C CYS A 164 28.44 8.64 57.08
N LYS A 165 27.76 8.72 58.23
CA LYS A 165 27.33 7.56 59.03
C LYS A 165 26.31 6.74 58.26
N PHE A 166 26.77 5.74 57.51
CA PHE A 166 25.99 4.56 57.18
C PHE A 166 26.81 3.35 57.60
N ASN A 167 26.29 2.59 58.56
CA ASN A 167 26.89 1.35 59.03
C ASN A 167 26.90 0.35 57.87
N PHE A 168 28.05 0.21 57.21
CA PHE A 168 28.35 -1.00 56.44
C PHE A 168 28.64 -2.11 57.44
N SER A 169 27.63 -2.94 57.72
CA SER A 169 27.91 -4.29 58.20
C SER A 169 28.69 -5.02 57.12
N GLU A 170 29.84 -5.57 57.49
CA GLU A 170 30.62 -6.52 56.69
C GLU A 170 29.78 -7.75 56.40
N ASP A 171 28.98 -7.70 55.34
CA ASP A 171 28.52 -8.90 54.67
C ASP A 171 28.42 -8.60 53.18
N GLY A 172 29.18 -9.34 52.38
CA GLY A 172 29.48 -9.06 50.97
C GLY A 172 28.29 -9.19 50.01
N LYS A 173 27.16 -8.54 50.28
CA LYS A 173 26.06 -8.40 49.33
C LYS A 173 26.36 -7.24 48.39
N LYS A 174 26.82 -7.61 47.19
CA LYS A 174 26.81 -6.79 45.98
C LYS A 174 25.54 -5.92 45.97
N VAL A 175 25.69 -4.60 45.88
CA VAL A 175 24.58 -3.72 45.50
C VAL A 175 24.24 -4.06 44.06
N THR A 176 23.24 -4.93 43.89
CA THR A 176 22.64 -5.17 42.60
C THR A 176 21.90 -3.87 42.21
N PRO A 177 22.07 -3.34 40.99
CA PRO A 177 21.02 -2.50 40.43
C PRO A 177 19.76 -3.36 40.49
N ARG A 178 18.67 -2.88 41.09
CA ARG A 178 17.38 -3.60 41.02
C ARG A 178 17.07 -3.86 39.54
N ARG A 179 17.40 -5.07 39.10
CA ARG A 179 17.18 -5.63 37.76
C ARG A 179 15.86 -6.38 37.76
N ASP A 180 14.92 -5.95 38.58
CA ASP A 180 13.65 -6.61 38.73
C ASP A 180 12.60 -5.77 38.01
N VAL A 181 12.75 -5.65 36.68
CA VAL A 181 11.53 -5.54 35.85
C VAL A 181 11.11 -6.99 35.68
N PRO A 182 10.02 -7.45 36.30
CA PRO A 182 9.55 -8.81 36.10
C PRO A 182 9.38 -9.05 34.59
N THR A 183 9.85 -10.19 34.11
CA THR A 183 9.60 -10.61 32.74
C THR A 183 8.12 -10.95 32.62
N TYR A 184 7.29 -9.94 32.33
CA TYR A 184 5.88 -10.16 32.08
C TYR A 184 5.72 -10.88 30.73
N PRO A 185 4.80 -11.86 30.61
CA PRO A 185 4.46 -12.42 29.32
C PRO A 185 4.09 -11.28 28.36
N LYS A 186 4.55 -11.36 27.12
CA LYS A 186 4.13 -10.41 26.07
C LYS A 186 2.62 -10.53 25.93
N TYR A 187 1.90 -9.56 26.48
CA TYR A 187 0.46 -9.50 26.33
C TYR A 187 0.15 -8.85 24.99
N THR A 188 -0.30 -9.65 24.03
CA THR A 188 -0.81 -9.16 22.75
C THR A 188 -2.31 -8.97 22.91
N LEU A 189 -2.76 -7.72 22.94
CA LEU A 189 -4.19 -7.39 22.94
C LEU A 189 -4.84 -7.92 21.66
N SER A 190 -5.96 -8.63 21.80
CA SER A 190 -6.75 -9.04 20.64
C SER A 190 -7.37 -7.82 19.96
N GLN A 191 -7.76 -7.99 18.69
CA GLN A 191 -8.43 -6.93 17.95
C GLN A 191 -9.76 -6.52 18.60
N GLU A 192 -10.52 -7.49 19.11
CA GLU A 192 -11.77 -7.24 19.85
C GLU A 192 -11.53 -6.38 21.10
N THR A 193 -10.47 -6.68 21.86
CA THR A 193 -10.08 -5.88 23.02
C THR A 193 -9.74 -4.45 22.62
N ILE A 194 -8.96 -4.27 21.56
CA ILE A 194 -8.57 -2.93 21.07
C ILE A 194 -9.82 -2.12 20.68
N GLU A 195 -10.76 -2.72 19.97
CA GLU A 195 -12.00 -2.06 19.56
C GLU A 195 -12.93 -1.75 20.74
N ALA A 196 -12.99 -2.64 21.72
CA ALA A 196 -13.73 -2.42 22.95
C ALA A 196 -13.10 -1.29 23.78
N LEU A 197 -11.75 -1.22 23.85
CA LEU A 197 -11.01 -0.23 24.62
C LEU A 197 -11.33 1.20 24.18
N LYS A 198 -11.69 1.39 22.90
CA LYS A 198 -12.11 2.69 22.32
C LYS A 198 -13.53 3.12 22.71
N LYS A 199 -14.26 2.32 23.48
CA LYS A 199 -15.68 2.56 23.84
C LYS A 199 -15.84 2.72 25.35
N PRO A 200 -16.78 3.57 25.82
CA PRO A 200 -17.08 3.71 27.25
C PRO A 200 -17.73 2.46 27.86
N THR A 201 -18.16 1.51 27.03
CA THR A 201 -18.75 0.23 27.44
C THR A 201 -17.69 -0.85 27.74
N PHE A 202 -16.40 -0.49 27.76
CA PHE A 202 -15.33 -1.43 28.08
C PHE A 202 -15.51 -1.95 29.51
N ASP A 203 -15.56 -3.26 29.68
CA ASP A 203 -15.69 -3.86 31.00
C ASP A 203 -14.32 -3.89 31.70
N VAL A 204 -14.11 -2.90 32.56
CA VAL A 204 -12.89 -2.71 33.35
C VAL A 204 -12.65 -3.79 34.39
N TRP A 205 -13.64 -4.60 34.77
CA TRP A 205 -13.52 -5.57 35.87
C TRP A 205 -12.89 -6.89 35.45
N HIS A 206 -12.90 -7.19 34.15
CA HIS A 206 -12.36 -8.44 33.59
C HIS A 206 -10.83 -8.50 33.51
N TRP A 207 -10.12 -7.46 33.93
CA TRP A 207 -8.68 -7.29 33.65
C TRP A 207 -7.82 -7.27 34.92
N GLU A 208 -6.70 -7.97 34.88
CA GLU A 208 -5.64 -7.92 35.89
C GLU A 208 -4.70 -6.70 35.69
N HIS A 209 -3.89 -6.38 36.70
CA HIS A 209 -3.02 -5.19 36.71
C HIS A 209 -2.04 -5.15 35.53
N ASN A 210 -1.42 -6.29 35.19
CA ASN A 210 -0.51 -6.43 34.05
C ASN A 210 -1.21 -6.24 32.70
N GLU A 211 -2.47 -6.65 32.58
CA GLU A 211 -3.25 -6.47 31.36
C GLU A 211 -3.70 -5.01 31.22
N MET A 212 -4.15 -4.38 32.32
CA MET A 212 -4.44 -2.94 32.37
C MET A 212 -3.23 -2.09 32.00
N LEU A 213 -2.03 -2.44 32.50
CA LEU A 213 -0.77 -1.79 32.10
C LEU A 213 -0.50 -1.92 30.60
N SER A 214 -0.80 -3.08 30.02
CA SER A 214 -0.63 -3.33 28.57
C SER A 214 -1.63 -2.51 27.75
N CYS A 215 -2.87 -2.36 28.24
CA CYS A 215 -3.87 -1.46 27.67
C CYS A 215 -3.42 0.01 27.71
N LEU A 216 -2.88 0.49 28.85
CA LEU A 216 -2.36 1.85 28.96
C LEU A 216 -1.17 2.09 28.02
N GLU A 217 -0.21 1.17 27.97
CA GLU A 217 0.92 1.23 27.03
C GLU A 217 0.41 1.32 25.58
N PHE A 218 -0.58 0.50 25.23
CA PHE A 218 -1.21 0.53 23.91
C PHE A 218 -1.86 1.89 23.59
N MET A 219 -2.61 2.49 24.53
CA MET A 219 -3.26 3.79 24.30
C MET A 219 -2.24 4.88 23.90
N TYR A 220 -1.08 4.93 24.57
CA TYR A 220 -0.02 5.90 24.25
C TYR A 220 0.57 5.68 22.84
N HIS A 221 0.67 4.42 22.41
CA HIS A 221 1.10 4.08 21.06
C HIS A 221 0.05 4.39 20.00
N ASP A 222 -1.21 3.98 20.20
CA ASP A 222 -2.32 4.15 19.27
C ASP A 222 -2.66 5.63 19.03
N LEU A 223 -2.59 6.46 20.08
CA LEU A 223 -2.75 7.91 19.97
C LEU A 223 -1.56 8.62 19.30
N GLY A 224 -0.45 7.91 19.03
CA GLY A 224 0.75 8.47 18.40
C GLY A 224 1.67 9.26 19.35
N LEU A 225 1.35 9.30 20.65
CA LEU A 225 2.09 10.08 21.65
C LEU A 225 3.55 9.61 21.78
N VAL A 226 3.77 8.30 21.72
CA VAL A 226 5.13 7.73 21.79
C VAL A 226 6.01 8.26 20.66
N LYS A 227 5.46 8.34 19.45
CA LYS A 227 6.19 8.83 18.28
C LYS A 227 6.42 10.33 18.35
N GLU A 228 5.38 11.08 18.71
CA GLU A 228 5.43 12.55 18.79
C GLU A 228 6.48 13.05 19.78
N PHE A 229 6.49 12.49 20.99
CA PHE A 229 7.39 12.94 22.06
C PHE A 229 8.70 12.14 22.12
N ASN A 230 8.97 11.31 21.11
CA ASN A 230 10.14 10.43 21.06
C ASN A 230 10.34 9.63 22.36
N MET A 231 9.24 9.08 22.88
CA MET A 231 9.27 8.35 24.15
C MET A 231 10.01 7.02 23.96
N ASN A 232 10.94 6.72 24.86
CA ASN A 232 11.54 5.40 24.92
C ASN A 232 10.50 4.39 25.44
N PRO A 233 10.12 3.34 24.68
CA PRO A 233 9.08 2.40 25.10
C PRO A 233 9.39 1.68 26.42
N ILE A 234 10.66 1.41 26.70
CA ILE A 234 11.09 0.80 27.96
C ILE A 234 10.88 1.76 29.12
N ILE A 235 11.12 3.06 28.91
CA ILE A 235 10.89 4.09 29.93
C ILE A 235 9.38 4.27 30.16
N LEU A 236 8.57 4.30 29.10
CA LEU A 236 7.10 4.36 29.21
C LEU A 236 6.58 3.21 30.06
N LYS A 237 7.00 1.97 29.77
CA LYS A 237 6.59 0.79 30.55
C LYS A 237 7.00 0.87 32.01
N ARG A 238 8.24 1.29 32.29
CA ARG A 238 8.72 1.49 33.68
C ARG A 238 7.97 2.61 34.40
N TRP A 239 7.61 3.66 33.70
CA TRP A 239 6.83 4.76 34.26
C TRP A 239 5.40 4.32 34.60
N LEU A 240 4.73 3.57 33.73
CA LEU A 240 3.42 2.98 34.02
C LEU A 240 3.46 2.00 35.20
N LEU A 241 4.52 1.18 35.31
CA LEU A 241 4.76 0.32 36.48
C LEU A 241 4.92 1.15 37.76
N ALA A 242 5.74 2.21 37.72
CA ALA A 242 5.93 3.09 38.86
C ALA A 242 4.62 3.78 39.28
N ILE A 243 3.78 4.20 38.33
CA ILE A 243 2.43 4.70 38.62
C ILE A 243 1.62 3.64 39.37
N GLN A 244 1.54 2.42 38.84
CA GLN A 244 0.76 1.35 39.46
C GLN A 244 1.23 1.04 40.89
N GLU A 245 2.55 1.03 41.13
CA GLU A 245 3.14 0.83 42.46
C GLU A 245 2.83 1.98 43.44
N ASN A 246 2.53 3.19 42.94
CA ASN A 246 2.22 4.37 43.76
C ASN A 246 0.71 4.64 43.89
N TYR A 247 -0.16 3.79 43.33
CA TYR A 247 -1.57 3.75 43.72
C TYR A 247 -1.75 2.82 44.93
N ARG A 248 -2.39 3.31 45.99
CA ARG A 248 -2.67 2.52 47.18
C ARG A 248 -3.81 1.52 46.95
N ASN A 249 -3.84 0.46 47.75
CA ASN A 249 -4.91 -0.54 47.76
C ASN A 249 -6.15 -0.05 48.54
N ASN A 250 -6.73 1.08 48.11
CA ASN A 250 -7.99 1.58 48.66
C ASN A 250 -9.20 0.86 48.04
N PRO A 251 -10.37 0.85 48.69
CA PRO A 251 -11.59 0.30 48.11
C PRO A 251 -12.02 0.97 46.79
N PHE A 252 -11.81 2.28 46.65
CA PHE A 252 -12.21 3.06 45.47
C PHE A 252 -11.01 3.70 44.75
N HIS A 253 -10.32 4.68 45.35
CA HIS A 253 -9.18 5.39 44.74
C HIS A 253 -7.92 4.49 44.69
N ASN A 254 -7.92 3.52 43.78
CA ASN A 254 -6.88 2.52 43.54
C ASN A 254 -6.47 2.50 42.06
N PHE A 255 -5.55 1.62 41.69
CA PHE A 255 -5.06 1.55 40.31
C PHE A 255 -6.16 1.20 39.29
N ARG A 256 -7.17 0.40 39.66
CA ARG A 256 -8.30 0.12 38.76
C ARG A 256 -9.11 1.39 38.51
N HIS A 257 -9.33 2.24 39.51
CA HIS A 257 -9.97 3.55 39.31
C HIS A 257 -9.17 4.44 38.36
N CYS A 258 -7.85 4.51 38.54
CA CYS A 258 -6.95 5.18 37.59
C CYS A 258 -7.13 4.66 36.15
N PHE A 259 -7.18 3.34 35.99
CA PHE A 259 -7.42 2.72 34.70
C PHE A 259 -8.79 3.09 34.12
N CYS A 260 -9.86 3.10 34.92
CA CYS A 260 -11.20 3.52 34.48
C CYS A 260 -11.20 4.95 33.92
N VAL A 261 -10.58 5.89 34.65
CA VAL A 261 -10.51 7.31 34.23
C VAL A 261 -9.69 7.45 32.94
N SER A 262 -8.56 6.74 32.85
CA SER A 262 -7.70 6.74 31.67
C SER A 262 -8.38 6.11 30.45
N GLN A 263 -9.07 4.98 30.63
CA GLN A 263 -9.81 4.28 29.58
C GLN A 263 -11.01 5.11 29.10
N MET A 264 -11.73 5.77 30.00
CA MET A 264 -12.80 6.69 29.64
C MET A 264 -12.25 7.88 28.83
N MET A 265 -11.12 8.47 29.23
CA MET A 265 -10.48 9.55 28.46
C MET A 265 -10.13 9.08 27.04
N TYR A 266 -9.51 7.90 26.91
CA TYR A 266 -9.21 7.30 25.62
C TYR A 266 -10.49 7.06 24.78
N GLY A 267 -11.55 6.50 25.38
CA GLY A 267 -12.84 6.32 24.72
C GLY A 267 -13.47 7.63 24.26
N MET A 268 -13.39 8.69 25.06
CA MET A 268 -13.86 10.04 24.72
C MET A 268 -13.05 10.65 23.57
N ILE A 269 -11.73 10.43 23.53
CA ILE A 269 -10.89 10.89 22.41
C ILE A 269 -11.39 10.32 21.08
N HIS A 270 -11.76 9.04 21.04
CA HIS A 270 -12.32 8.39 19.86
C HIS A 270 -13.76 8.82 19.58
N LEU A 271 -14.65 8.74 20.57
CA LEU A 271 -16.08 9.03 20.43
C LEU A 271 -16.35 10.47 19.99
N CYS A 272 -15.59 11.44 20.52
CA CYS A 272 -15.78 12.85 20.22
C CYS A 272 -14.87 13.37 19.09
N ASN A 273 -14.09 12.48 18.47
CA ASN A 273 -13.06 12.79 17.47
C ASN A 273 -12.14 13.92 17.92
N LEU A 274 -11.56 13.79 19.13
CA LEU A 274 -10.70 14.82 19.69
C LEU A 274 -9.36 14.94 18.97
N GLN A 275 -8.88 13.87 18.32
CA GLN A 275 -7.67 13.92 17.47
C GLN A 275 -7.83 14.90 16.28
N GLY A 276 -9.07 15.18 15.83
CA GLY A 276 -9.34 16.19 14.83
C GLY A 276 -9.50 17.62 15.37
N LYS A 277 -9.47 17.81 16.70
CA LYS A 277 -9.78 19.09 17.38
C LYS A 277 -8.67 19.58 18.30
N LEU A 278 -7.85 18.68 18.83
CA LEU A 278 -6.81 18.94 19.82
C LEU A 278 -5.44 18.54 19.28
N THR A 279 -4.39 19.20 19.78
CA THR A 279 -3.02 18.84 19.41
C THR A 279 -2.58 17.54 20.10
N LEU A 280 -1.54 16.88 19.60
CA LEU A 280 -0.95 15.73 20.28
C LEU A 280 -0.40 16.09 21.68
N THR A 281 -0.02 17.35 21.90
CA THR A 281 0.34 17.86 23.23
C THR A 281 -0.85 17.87 24.17
N ASP A 282 -2.00 18.38 23.73
CA ASP A 282 -3.22 18.38 24.54
C ASP A 282 -3.67 16.95 24.87
N LEU A 283 -3.63 16.03 23.89
CA LEU A 283 -3.95 14.62 24.13
C LEU A 283 -2.96 13.95 25.09
N GLY A 284 -1.67 14.28 24.97
CA GLY A 284 -0.63 13.83 25.89
C GLY A 284 -0.88 14.31 27.32
N ILE A 285 -1.30 15.57 27.50
CA ILE A 285 -1.70 16.14 28.79
C ILE A 285 -2.92 15.39 29.34
N LEU A 286 -3.98 15.25 28.54
CA LEU A 286 -5.22 14.57 28.97
C LEU A 286 -4.96 13.14 29.47
N MET A 287 -4.21 12.34 28.71
CA MET A 287 -3.88 10.96 29.09
C MET A 287 -2.97 10.91 30.32
N THR A 288 -1.96 11.78 30.37
CA THR A 288 -0.99 11.80 31.49
C THR A 288 -1.62 12.29 32.78
N THR A 289 -2.52 13.28 32.71
CA THR A 289 -3.31 13.72 33.86
C THR A 289 -4.24 12.60 34.33
N ALA A 290 -4.96 11.94 33.42
CA ALA A 290 -5.89 10.87 33.78
C ALA A 290 -5.21 9.72 34.54
N VAL A 291 -4.02 9.30 34.10
CA VAL A 291 -3.29 8.20 34.77
C VAL A 291 -2.65 8.61 36.11
N CYS A 292 -2.36 9.90 36.29
CA CYS A 292 -1.68 10.41 37.50
C CYS A 292 -2.60 11.05 38.56
N HIS A 293 -3.87 11.33 38.24
CA HIS A 293 -4.67 12.30 39.02
C HIS A 293 -4.86 11.96 40.51
N ASP A 294 -4.88 10.68 40.86
CA ASP A 294 -5.15 10.16 42.22
C ASP A 294 -3.95 9.40 42.80
N LEU A 295 -2.74 9.65 42.31
CA LEU A 295 -1.52 9.04 42.85
C LEU A 295 -1.41 9.23 44.37
N ASP A 296 -1.08 8.15 45.06
CA ASP A 296 -0.92 8.08 46.52
C ASP A 296 -2.15 8.53 47.35
N HIS A 297 -3.35 8.50 46.79
CA HIS A 297 -4.57 8.88 47.51
C HIS A 297 -4.72 8.10 48.84
N PRO A 298 -4.94 8.76 50.00
CA PRO A 298 -4.88 8.10 51.31
C PRO A 298 -6.14 7.32 51.70
N GLY A 299 -7.21 7.45 50.92
CA GLY A 299 -8.50 6.79 51.15
C GLY A 299 -9.54 7.67 51.86
N TYR A 300 -9.15 8.90 52.22
CA TYR A 300 -10.00 9.93 52.82
C TYR A 300 -9.98 11.18 51.94
N ASN A 301 -11.09 11.89 51.86
CA ASN A 301 -11.14 13.17 51.15
C ASN A 301 -10.54 14.29 52.02
N ASN A 302 -10.52 15.52 51.48
CA ASN A 302 -9.88 16.66 52.15
C ASN A 302 -10.63 17.22 53.37
N THR A 303 -11.89 16.83 53.60
CA THR A 303 -12.76 17.39 54.66
C THR A 303 -12.56 16.68 55.98
#